data_AF-A0A662XXJ4-F1
#
_entry.id   AF-A0A662XXJ4-F1
#
_cell.length_a   1.000
_cell.length_b   1.000
_cell.length_c   1.000
_cell.angle_alpha   90.00
_cell.angle_beta   90.00
_cell.angle_gamma   90.00
#
_symmetry.space_group_name_H-M   'P 1'
#
loop_
_entity.id
_entity.type
_entity.pdbx_description
1 polymer ?
#
loop_
_entity_poly.entity_id
_entity_poly.type
_entity_poly.pdbx_seq_one_letter_code
_entity_poly.pdbx_strand_id
1 'polypeptide(L)'
;MLVAVTQGSRPSLQRELATSDSCSATPRRLSSECGGVCASHYPCLVYNASVDCDDCEVDEEEECEYFCIEYAKFPSLEEFVLLVPFSSYESSQEAAAREADSDFEEEVGAMGDDTDDYYHISNSAVTQIGALTLDDSTTQFTLAGGDSATDAVKSKVAMVAFTDSDLISEQTNITNVTIHSFNLLAVIDSLPSMLPSTVTRLDLVNTLLTSFPSQFSALSALNTL
;
A
#
# COMPACT_ATOMS: atom_id res chain seq x y z
N MET A 1 53.38 12.84 50.82
CA MET A 1 54.21 12.06 49.89
C MET A 1 53.28 11.08 49.18
N LEU A 2 53.21 11.17 47.86
CA LEU A 2 52.60 10.26 46.87
C LEU A 2 51.13 9.78 47.01
N VAL A 3 50.32 10.34 46.10
CA VAL A 3 49.30 9.77 45.20
C VAL A 3 49.17 8.23 45.12
N ALA A 4 47.93 7.74 45.14
CA ALA A 4 47.41 6.74 44.19
C ALA A 4 45.87 6.80 44.09
N VAL A 5 45.38 6.85 42.85
CA VAL A 5 43.97 6.89 42.39
C VAL A 5 43.57 5.50 41.91
N THR A 6 42.35 5.05 42.19
CA THR A 6 41.45 4.26 41.30
C THR A 6 40.02 4.36 41.87
N GLN A 7 39.08 5.04 41.19
CA GLN A 7 37.99 4.46 40.37
C GLN A 7 37.29 3.26 41.05
N GLY A 8 35.99 3.19 41.29
CA GLY A 8 34.82 3.85 40.70
C GLY A 8 33.75 2.75 40.55
N SER A 9 32.62 2.86 41.26
CA SER A 9 31.41 2.07 41.00
C SER A 9 30.22 2.78 41.62
N ARG A 10 29.59 3.65 40.85
CA ARG A 10 28.21 4.10 41.08
C ARG A 10 27.33 3.19 40.21
N PRO A 11 26.21 2.66 40.73
CA PRO A 11 25.26 1.95 39.89
C PRO A 11 24.67 2.95 38.91
N SER A 12 24.95 2.74 37.62
CA SER A 12 24.29 3.43 36.52
C SER A 12 22.81 3.05 36.56
N LEU A 13 21.98 3.99 36.98
CA LEU A 13 20.55 3.98 36.69
C LEU A 13 20.37 3.76 35.19
N GLN A 14 19.75 2.64 34.86
CA GLN A 14 19.16 2.37 33.55
C GLN A 14 18.37 3.60 33.11
N ARG A 15 18.81 4.23 32.03
CA ARG A 15 17.93 4.99 31.16
C ARG A 15 17.67 4.07 29.97
N GLU A 16 16.78 3.11 30.18
CA GLU A 16 16.05 2.54 29.04
C GLU A 16 15.37 3.73 28.36
N LEU A 17 15.80 4.05 27.14
CA LEU A 17 15.01 4.87 26.24
C LEU A 17 13.80 4.03 25.88
N ALA A 18 12.73 4.14 26.67
CA ALA A 18 11.41 3.84 26.19
C ALA A 18 11.10 4.90 25.12
N THR A 19 11.29 4.55 23.85
CA THR A 19 10.51 5.17 22.78
C THR A 19 9.08 4.73 23.05
N SER A 20 8.29 5.59 23.71
CA SER A 20 6.85 5.50 23.54
C SER A 20 6.60 5.79 22.06
N ASP A 21 6.35 4.76 21.25
CA ASP A 21 5.48 4.95 20.10
C ASP A 21 4.15 5.36 20.74
N SER A 22 3.93 6.67 20.82
CA SER A 22 2.67 7.25 21.27
C SER A 22 1.58 6.90 20.27
N CYS A 23 1.93 6.85 18.98
CA CYS A 23 1.03 6.42 17.93
C CYS A 23 0.59 4.95 18.11
N SER A 24 -0.69 4.76 18.47
CA SER A 24 -1.32 3.44 18.57
C SER A 24 -1.69 2.85 17.20
N ALA A 25 -1.70 3.68 16.15
CA ALA A 25 -1.97 3.25 14.80
C ALA A 25 -0.77 2.50 14.20
N THR A 26 -1.05 1.59 13.26
CA THR A 26 0.00 0.81 12.62
C THR A 26 0.70 1.66 11.55
N PRO A 27 2.01 1.95 11.66
CA PRO A 27 2.70 2.77 10.67
C PRO A 27 2.76 2.11 9.30
N ARG A 28 2.88 2.94 8.26
CA ARG A 28 3.06 2.51 6.85
C ARG A 28 1.89 1.65 6.34
N ARG A 29 0.73 1.85 6.96
CA ARG A 29 -0.54 1.19 6.64
C ARG A 29 -1.48 2.22 6.03
N LEU A 30 -1.96 1.91 4.83
CA LEU A 30 -3.07 2.61 4.21
C LEU A 30 -4.38 1.96 4.64
N SER A 31 -5.32 2.73 5.19
CA SER A 31 -6.66 2.25 5.55
C SER A 31 -7.65 3.41 5.67
N SER A 32 -8.93 3.11 5.91
CA SER A 32 -9.91 4.15 6.31
C SER A 32 -9.99 4.38 7.82
N GLU A 33 -9.14 3.74 8.62
CA GLU A 33 -9.06 3.92 10.07
C GLU A 33 -8.15 5.12 10.43
N CYS A 34 -8.63 6.32 10.14
CA CYS A 34 -7.82 7.54 10.18
C CYS A 34 -7.91 8.33 11.49
N GLY A 35 -8.36 7.71 12.59
CA GLY A 35 -8.51 8.39 13.88
C GLY A 35 -9.49 9.57 13.89
N GLY A 36 -10.29 9.76 12.83
CA GLY A 36 -11.16 10.92 12.64
C GLY A 36 -10.45 12.16 12.05
N VAL A 37 -9.18 12.05 11.67
CA VAL A 37 -8.37 13.15 11.13
C VAL A 37 -8.76 13.47 9.68
N CYS A 38 -8.84 12.44 8.85
CA CYS A 38 -9.25 12.60 7.45
C CYS A 38 -10.77 12.71 7.31
N ALA A 39 -11.22 13.38 6.25
CA ALA A 39 -12.65 13.46 5.93
C ALA A 39 -13.25 12.05 5.71
N SER A 40 -14.56 11.94 5.88
CA SER A 40 -15.26 10.68 5.64
C SER A 40 -14.96 10.13 4.25
N HIS A 41 -14.76 8.82 4.18
CA HIS A 41 -14.40 8.08 2.95
C HIS A 41 -13.02 8.37 2.39
N TYR A 42 -12.20 9.23 3.00
CA TYR A 42 -10.83 9.48 2.55
C TYR A 42 -9.90 8.48 3.24
N PRO A 43 -9.29 7.53 2.51
CA PRO A 43 -8.27 6.67 3.10
C PRO A 43 -7.07 7.49 3.55
N CYS A 44 -6.30 6.95 4.48
CA CYS A 44 -5.11 7.61 4.99
C CYS A 44 -3.95 6.65 5.19
N LEU A 45 -2.75 7.18 5.01
CA LEU A 45 -1.52 6.51 5.36
C LEU A 45 -1.01 7.06 6.69
N VAL A 46 -0.74 6.16 7.63
CA VAL A 46 -0.20 6.50 8.94
C VAL A 46 1.32 6.53 8.90
N TYR A 47 1.90 7.61 9.43
CA TYR A 47 3.32 7.70 9.78
C TYR A 47 3.49 7.77 11.29
N ASN A 48 4.61 7.24 11.79
CA ASN A 48 5.06 7.61 13.13
C ASN A 48 5.55 9.07 13.07
N ALA A 49 5.34 9.84 14.14
CA ALA A 49 5.62 11.28 14.31
C ALA A 49 7.11 11.73 14.12
N SER A 50 7.91 10.95 13.42
CA SER A 50 9.32 11.17 13.13
C SER A 50 9.58 11.36 11.62
N VAL A 51 8.54 11.37 10.79
CA VAL A 51 8.64 11.49 9.34
C VAL A 51 8.24 12.92 8.96
N ASP A 52 9.12 13.65 8.29
CA ASP A 52 8.73 14.95 7.71
C ASP A 52 7.69 14.68 6.60
N CYS A 53 6.43 14.94 6.89
CA CYS A 53 5.33 14.88 5.94
C CYS A 53 4.67 16.25 5.86
N ASP A 54 5.01 17.00 4.80
CA ASP A 54 4.60 18.41 4.65
C ASP A 54 3.07 18.60 4.52
N ASP A 55 2.37 17.57 4.05
CA ASP A 55 0.91 17.54 3.84
C ASP A 55 0.18 16.60 4.81
N CYS A 56 0.82 16.21 5.93
CA CYS A 56 0.18 15.35 6.92
C CYS A 56 -0.63 16.16 7.94
N GLU A 57 -1.75 15.58 8.31
CA GLU A 57 -2.59 16.04 9.41
C GLU A 57 -2.24 15.24 10.68
N VAL A 58 -2.31 15.88 11.84
CA VAL A 58 -2.05 15.23 13.14
C VAL A 58 -3.36 14.92 13.84
N ASP A 59 -3.41 13.84 14.62
CA ASP A 59 -4.54 13.59 15.52
C ASP A 59 -4.63 14.62 16.66
N GLU A 60 -5.75 14.63 17.38
CA GLU A 60 -6.00 15.57 18.49
C GLU A 60 -4.95 15.47 19.62
N GLU A 61 -4.27 14.32 19.72
CA GLU A 61 -3.24 14.04 20.72
C GLU A 61 -1.81 14.33 20.20
N GLU A 62 -1.69 14.70 18.91
CA GLU A 62 -0.42 14.93 18.17
C GLU A 62 0.54 13.73 18.24
N GLU A 63 0.00 12.52 18.31
CA GLU A 63 0.76 11.27 18.48
C GLU A 63 1.02 10.55 17.15
N CYS A 64 0.07 10.64 16.21
CA CYS A 64 0.15 10.06 14.87
C CYS A 64 0.04 11.13 13.78
N GLU A 65 0.78 10.94 12.68
CA GLU A 65 0.66 11.75 11.47
C GLU A 65 -0.05 10.96 10.37
N TYR A 66 -1.01 11.59 9.72
CA TYR A 66 -1.88 10.98 8.70
C TYR A 66 -1.77 11.74 7.39
N PHE A 67 -1.41 11.03 6.32
CA PHE A 67 -1.54 11.55 4.96
C PHE A 67 -2.88 11.11 4.37
N CYS A 68 -3.81 12.06 4.19
CA CYS A 68 -5.14 11.81 3.67
C CYS A 68 -5.17 11.75 2.13
N ILE A 69 -5.76 10.70 1.56
CA ILE A 69 -6.02 10.59 0.13
C ILE A 69 -7.35 11.28 -0.16
N GLU A 70 -7.29 12.52 -0.63
CA GLU A 70 -8.48 13.29 -0.97
C GLU A 70 -9.00 12.97 -2.36
N TYR A 71 -10.32 12.97 -2.55
CA TYR A 71 -10.84 12.67 -3.90
C TYR A 71 -10.58 13.77 -4.94
N ALA A 72 -10.14 14.96 -4.51
CA ALA A 72 -9.98 16.13 -5.35
C ALA A 72 -8.95 15.97 -6.48
N LYS A 73 -8.01 15.01 -6.37
CA LYS A 73 -7.06 14.71 -7.45
C LYS A 73 -7.50 13.57 -8.38
N PHE A 74 -8.57 12.84 -8.08
CA PHE A 74 -9.05 11.84 -9.04
C PHE A 74 -9.74 12.53 -10.22
N PRO A 75 -9.54 12.04 -11.44
CA PRO A 75 -10.26 12.54 -12.61
C PRO A 75 -11.80 12.42 -12.47
N SER A 76 -12.26 11.45 -11.66
CA SER A 76 -13.66 11.18 -11.38
C SER A 76 -13.84 10.60 -9.97
N LEU A 77 -14.98 10.87 -9.32
CA LEU A 77 -15.36 10.20 -8.06
C LEU A 77 -15.76 8.73 -8.26
N GLU A 78 -16.09 8.36 -9.50
CA GLU A 78 -16.44 6.98 -9.86
C GLU A 78 -15.23 6.04 -9.89
N GLU A 79 -14.02 6.60 -9.93
CA GLU A 79 -12.75 5.88 -10.09
C GLU A 79 -11.80 6.18 -8.92
N PHE A 80 -11.46 5.15 -8.17
CA PHE A 80 -10.38 5.21 -7.21
C PHE A 80 -9.13 4.54 -7.79
N VAL A 81 -8.08 5.32 -8.02
CA VAL A 81 -6.81 4.81 -8.60
C VAL A 81 -5.64 5.20 -7.71
N LEU A 82 -5.03 4.24 -7.05
CA LEU A 82 -3.81 4.47 -6.28
C LEU A 82 -2.61 3.85 -6.97
N LEU A 83 -1.62 4.70 -7.24
CA LEU A 83 -0.32 4.29 -7.72
C LEU A 83 0.61 4.01 -6.53
N VAL A 84 1.38 2.95 -6.63
CA VAL A 84 2.39 2.56 -5.65
C VAL A 84 3.73 2.46 -6.37
N PRO A 85 4.42 3.60 -6.59
CA PRO A 85 5.73 3.66 -7.22
C PRO A 85 6.68 2.60 -6.67
N PHE A 86 7.41 1.93 -7.58
CA PHE A 86 8.33 0.88 -7.18
C PHE A 86 9.41 1.41 -6.24
N SER A 87 9.91 0.54 -5.37
CA SER A 87 11.02 0.84 -4.47
C SER A 87 12.16 -0.16 -4.69
N SER A 88 12.99 -0.39 -3.68
CA SER A 88 14.08 -1.38 -3.71
C SER A 88 13.61 -2.83 -3.63
N TYR A 89 12.30 -3.09 -3.61
CA TYR A 89 11.79 -4.46 -3.65
C TYR A 89 12.13 -5.11 -5.00
N GLU A 90 12.61 -6.35 -4.92
CA GLU A 90 12.95 -7.19 -6.06
C GLU A 90 12.43 -8.60 -5.80
N SER A 91 11.65 -9.13 -6.76
CA SER A 91 11.20 -10.52 -6.71
C SER A 91 12.21 -11.46 -7.36
N SER A 92 12.13 -12.77 -7.06
CA SER A 92 12.95 -13.77 -7.75
C SER A 92 12.70 -13.77 -9.27
N GLN A 93 11.47 -13.48 -9.69
CA GLN A 93 11.09 -13.39 -11.10
C GLN A 93 11.68 -12.14 -11.75
N GLU A 94 11.78 -11.03 -11.02
CA GLU A 94 12.44 -9.81 -11.48
C GLU A 94 13.94 -10.03 -11.65
N ALA A 95 14.60 -10.59 -10.64
CA ALA A 95 16.02 -10.91 -10.70
C ALA A 95 16.35 -11.82 -11.91
N ALA A 96 15.52 -12.84 -12.13
CA ALA A 96 15.67 -13.74 -13.28
C ALA A 96 15.37 -13.05 -14.61
N ALA A 97 14.37 -12.16 -14.67
CA ALA A 97 14.06 -11.39 -15.88
C ALA A 97 15.21 -10.45 -16.26
N ARG A 98 15.77 -9.72 -15.28
CA ARG A 98 16.92 -8.85 -15.47
C ARG A 98 18.18 -9.60 -15.92
N GLU A 99 18.39 -10.82 -15.43
CA GLU A 99 19.52 -11.65 -15.90
C GLU A 99 19.29 -12.16 -17.33
N ALA A 100 18.05 -12.46 -17.69
CA ALA A 100 17.70 -13.02 -19.00
C ALA A 100 17.58 -11.96 -20.11
N ASP A 101 17.27 -10.71 -19.75
CA ASP A 101 16.96 -9.63 -20.67
C ASP A 101 17.81 -8.39 -20.38
N SER A 102 18.66 -8.01 -21.34
CA SER A 102 19.53 -6.84 -21.22
C SER A 102 18.78 -5.52 -21.26
N ASP A 103 17.57 -5.53 -21.82
CA ASP A 103 16.79 -4.32 -22.08
C ASP A 103 15.77 -4.10 -20.95
N PHE A 104 15.70 -4.99 -19.96
CA PHE A 104 14.76 -4.93 -18.83
C PHE A 104 14.70 -3.57 -18.14
N GLU A 105 15.86 -2.98 -17.82
CA GLU A 105 15.91 -1.67 -17.15
C GLU A 105 15.50 -0.51 -18.10
N GLU A 106 15.73 -0.65 -19.40
CA GLU A 106 15.24 0.31 -20.40
C GLU A 106 13.72 0.23 -20.52
N GLU A 107 13.14 -0.97 -20.52
CA GLU A 107 11.70 -1.17 -20.52
C GLU A 107 11.05 -0.58 -19.27
N VAL A 108 11.62 -0.82 -18.08
CA VAL A 108 11.13 -0.24 -16.82
C VAL A 108 11.21 1.29 -16.87
N GLY A 109 12.32 1.84 -17.37
CA GLY A 109 12.50 3.29 -17.50
C GLY A 109 11.65 3.94 -18.61
N ALA A 110 11.05 3.15 -19.50
CA ALA A 110 10.19 3.61 -20.59
C ALA A 110 8.69 3.52 -20.27
N MET A 111 8.32 3.00 -19.10
CA MET A 111 6.95 3.03 -18.61
C MET A 111 6.42 4.46 -18.52
N GLY A 112 5.12 4.64 -18.76
CA GLY A 112 4.43 5.90 -18.52
C GLY A 112 4.49 6.34 -17.05
N ASP A 113 4.17 7.62 -16.85
CA ASP A 113 4.09 8.25 -15.54
C ASP A 113 2.76 9.01 -15.45
N ASP A 114 1.85 8.48 -14.65
CA ASP A 114 0.51 8.99 -14.38
C ASP A 114 0.43 9.64 -12.99
N THR A 115 1.57 9.94 -12.34
CA THR A 115 1.63 10.47 -10.97
C THR A 115 1.11 11.92 -10.83
N ASP A 116 1.01 12.64 -11.94
CA ASP A 116 0.34 13.95 -12.02
C ASP A 116 -1.20 13.82 -12.01
N ASP A 117 -1.74 12.69 -12.49
CA ASP A 117 -3.18 12.46 -12.65
C ASP A 117 -3.80 11.67 -11.49
N TYR A 118 -3.00 10.90 -10.75
CA TYR A 118 -3.47 10.04 -9.67
C TYR A 118 -2.64 10.20 -8.38
N TYR A 119 -3.26 9.85 -7.25
CA TYR A 119 -2.51 9.72 -6.00
C TYR A 119 -1.48 8.62 -6.12
N HIS A 120 -0.29 8.91 -5.58
CA HIS A 120 0.80 7.97 -5.55
C HIS A 120 1.46 7.95 -4.17
N ILE A 121 1.83 6.76 -3.72
CA ILE A 121 2.53 6.56 -2.46
C ILE A 121 3.63 5.53 -2.71
N SER A 122 4.90 5.94 -2.55
CA SER A 122 6.03 5.03 -2.77
C SER A 122 5.87 3.73 -2.00
N ASN A 123 6.28 2.60 -2.59
CA ASN A 123 6.28 1.31 -1.90
C ASN A 123 7.25 1.28 -0.69
N SER A 124 8.13 2.26 -0.55
CA SER A 124 8.91 2.46 0.68
C SER A 124 8.12 3.16 1.79
N ALA A 125 7.04 3.87 1.48
CA ALA A 125 6.16 4.52 2.45
C ALA A 125 4.97 3.62 2.84
N VAL A 126 4.35 2.93 1.87
CA VAL A 126 3.26 1.97 2.13
C VAL A 126 3.75 0.53 2.07
N THR A 127 3.53 -0.21 3.15
CA THR A 127 3.87 -1.65 3.24
C THR A 127 2.66 -2.53 3.51
N GLN A 128 1.58 -1.92 3.96
CA GLN A 128 0.34 -2.62 4.28
C GLN A 128 -0.84 -1.81 3.75
N ILE A 129 -1.84 -2.52 3.24
CA ILE A 129 -3.17 -1.97 2.98
C ILE A 129 -4.16 -2.77 3.84
N GLY A 130 -5.01 -2.04 4.56
CA GLY A 130 -6.14 -2.58 5.32
C GLY A 130 -7.45 -2.33 4.58
N ALA A 131 -8.55 -2.44 5.32
CA ALA A 131 -9.87 -2.12 4.80
C ALA A 131 -9.97 -0.64 4.35
N LEU A 132 -10.59 -0.46 3.18
CA LEU A 132 -10.84 0.83 2.56
C LEU A 132 -12.35 1.02 2.41
N THR A 133 -12.85 2.08 3.05
CA THR A 133 -14.18 2.64 2.85
C THR A 133 -14.05 3.82 1.92
N LEU A 134 -14.52 3.66 0.69
CA LEU A 134 -14.45 4.64 -0.38
C LEU A 134 -15.78 5.38 -0.51
N ASP A 135 -15.81 6.42 -1.34
CA ASP A 135 -17.03 7.18 -1.63
C ASP A 135 -18.09 6.29 -2.28
N ASP A 136 -19.37 6.51 -1.93
CA ASP A 136 -20.49 5.71 -2.41
C ASP A 136 -20.65 5.77 -3.95
N SER A 137 -20.10 6.79 -4.62
CA SER A 137 -20.11 6.89 -6.08
C SER A 137 -19.01 6.07 -6.76
N THR A 138 -18.01 5.57 -6.02
CA THR A 138 -16.93 4.77 -6.58
C THR A 138 -17.45 3.43 -7.09
N THR A 139 -17.27 3.18 -8.38
CA THR A 139 -17.66 1.92 -9.05
C THR A 139 -16.45 1.13 -9.56
N GLN A 140 -15.30 1.81 -9.68
CA GLN A 140 -14.06 1.25 -10.19
C GLN A 140 -12.94 1.46 -9.18
N PHE A 141 -12.18 0.39 -8.92
CA PHE A 141 -11.08 0.39 -7.98
C PHE A 141 -9.82 -0.16 -8.65
N THR A 142 -8.75 0.63 -8.64
CA THR A 142 -7.46 0.28 -9.22
C THR A 142 -6.35 0.48 -8.19
N LEU A 143 -5.59 -0.58 -7.93
CA LEU A 143 -4.27 -0.50 -7.30
C LEU A 143 -3.22 -0.85 -8.35
N ALA A 144 -2.32 0.08 -8.64
CA ALA A 144 -1.24 -0.14 -9.60
C ALA A 144 0.14 0.03 -8.93
N GLY A 145 1.00 -0.97 -9.09
CA GLY A 145 2.41 -0.87 -8.75
C GLY A 145 3.18 -0.17 -9.88
N GLY A 146 4.01 0.79 -9.50
CA GLY A 146 4.72 1.69 -10.44
C GLY A 146 4.05 3.05 -10.56
N ASP A 147 4.54 3.83 -11.51
CA ASP A 147 4.10 5.20 -11.76
C ASP A 147 2.98 5.27 -12.81
N SER A 148 2.63 4.15 -13.45
CA SER A 148 1.52 4.07 -14.41
C SER A 148 0.38 3.19 -13.92
N ALA A 149 -0.85 3.62 -14.21
CA ALA A 149 -2.06 2.86 -13.96
C ALA A 149 -2.25 1.68 -14.94
N THR A 150 -1.59 1.71 -16.10
CA THR A 150 -1.83 0.74 -17.19
C THR A 150 -0.58 0.06 -17.73
N ASP A 151 0.57 0.71 -17.68
CA ASP A 151 1.80 0.13 -18.23
C ASP A 151 2.39 -0.90 -17.27
N ALA A 152 2.87 -2.02 -17.82
CA ALA A 152 3.46 -3.11 -17.05
C ALA A 152 4.74 -3.62 -17.73
N VAL A 153 5.81 -3.76 -16.94
CA VAL A 153 6.96 -4.58 -17.32
C VAL A 153 6.88 -5.90 -16.56
N LYS A 154 6.91 -7.00 -17.30
CA LYS A 154 6.74 -8.34 -16.74
C LYS A 154 7.73 -8.59 -15.60
N SER A 155 7.23 -9.14 -14.50
CA SER A 155 7.97 -9.44 -13.28
C SER A 155 8.35 -8.25 -12.40
N LYS A 156 8.26 -7.00 -12.90
CA LYS A 156 8.46 -5.81 -12.08
C LYS A 156 7.19 -5.50 -11.31
N VAL A 157 7.24 -5.60 -9.98
CA VAL A 157 6.04 -5.45 -9.13
C VAL A 157 6.32 -4.69 -7.86
N ALA A 158 5.29 -4.08 -7.28
CA ALA A 158 5.28 -3.56 -5.92
C ALA A 158 4.98 -4.70 -4.92
N MET A 159 5.44 -4.53 -3.67
CA MET A 159 5.18 -5.45 -2.57
C MET A 159 4.47 -4.72 -1.42
N VAL A 160 3.18 -4.96 -1.30
CA VAL A 160 2.34 -4.44 -0.21
C VAL A 160 1.51 -5.59 0.32
N ALA A 161 1.47 -5.76 1.64
CA ALA A 161 0.66 -6.79 2.28
C ALA A 161 -0.80 -6.31 2.41
N PHE A 162 -1.77 -7.15 2.05
CA PHE A 162 -3.17 -6.91 2.43
C PHE A 162 -3.41 -7.62 3.76
N THR A 163 -3.69 -6.83 4.77
CA THR A 163 -3.48 -7.24 6.17
C THR A 163 -4.76 -7.49 6.95
N ASP A 164 -5.88 -7.03 6.43
CA ASP A 164 -7.19 -7.38 6.95
C ASP A 164 -7.80 -8.49 6.10
N SER A 165 -8.79 -9.19 6.64
CA SER A 165 -9.67 -10.07 5.85
C SER A 165 -10.54 -9.30 4.86
N ASP A 166 -10.39 -7.98 4.81
CA ASP A 166 -11.15 -7.03 4.01
C ASP A 166 -10.19 -6.05 3.31
N LEU A 167 -10.41 -5.81 2.02
CA LEU A 167 -9.76 -4.72 1.30
C LEU A 167 -10.82 -3.68 0.94
N ILE A 168 -11.87 -4.13 0.25
CA ILE A 168 -13.02 -3.33 -0.18
C ILE A 168 -14.31 -4.18 -0.17
N SER A 169 -14.38 -5.28 0.56
CA SER A 169 -15.46 -6.27 0.52
C SER A 169 -16.83 -5.68 0.89
N GLU A 170 -16.85 -4.65 1.73
CA GLU A 170 -18.08 -3.94 2.12
C GLU A 170 -18.55 -2.91 1.07
N GLN A 171 -17.75 -2.62 0.04
CA GLN A 171 -18.01 -1.59 -0.97
C GLN A 171 -18.91 -2.11 -2.11
N THR A 172 -20.21 -2.24 -1.85
CA THR A 172 -21.16 -2.88 -2.79
C THR A 172 -21.40 -2.12 -4.11
N ASN A 173 -20.96 -0.87 -4.21
CA ASN A 173 -21.06 -0.09 -5.45
C ASN A 173 -19.95 -0.44 -6.47
N ILE A 174 -18.85 -1.05 -6.00
CA ILE A 174 -17.72 -1.42 -6.83
C ILE A 174 -18.05 -2.69 -7.63
N THR A 175 -17.89 -2.59 -8.95
CA THR A 175 -18.11 -3.71 -9.89
C THR A 175 -16.87 -4.06 -10.70
N ASN A 176 -15.92 -3.12 -10.79
CA ASN A 176 -14.67 -3.29 -11.54
C ASN A 176 -13.48 -3.15 -10.59
N VAL A 177 -12.64 -4.18 -10.53
CA VAL A 177 -11.43 -4.21 -9.71
C VAL A 177 -10.23 -4.50 -10.60
N THR A 178 -9.20 -3.66 -10.51
CA THR A 178 -7.92 -3.86 -11.17
C THR A 178 -6.82 -3.90 -10.11
N ILE A 179 -6.03 -4.98 -10.10
CA ILE A 179 -4.79 -5.04 -9.32
C ILE A 179 -3.65 -5.31 -10.29
N HIS A 180 -2.81 -4.30 -10.44
CA HIS A 180 -1.82 -4.18 -11.50
C HIS A 180 -0.41 -4.14 -10.92
N SER A 181 0.50 -4.99 -11.40
CA SER A 181 1.92 -5.01 -10.99
C SER A 181 2.15 -5.12 -9.48
N PHE A 182 1.39 -5.98 -8.78
CA PHE A 182 1.59 -6.32 -7.37
C PHE A 182 2.02 -7.77 -7.18
N ASN A 183 2.93 -8.05 -6.25
CA ASN A 183 3.18 -9.43 -5.84
C ASN A 183 1.99 -9.97 -5.02
N LEU A 184 1.14 -10.78 -5.65
CA LEU A 184 -0.04 -11.35 -4.99
C LEU A 184 0.18 -12.77 -4.44
N LEU A 185 1.38 -13.34 -4.56
CA LEU A 185 1.63 -14.76 -4.25
C LEU A 185 1.20 -15.17 -2.83
N ALA A 186 1.33 -14.26 -1.86
CA ALA A 186 0.98 -14.52 -0.47
C ALA A 186 -0.51 -14.34 -0.15
N VAL A 187 -1.25 -13.57 -0.94
CA VAL A 187 -2.63 -13.14 -0.63
C VAL A 187 -3.67 -13.71 -1.59
N ILE A 188 -3.23 -14.28 -2.70
CA ILE A 188 -4.12 -14.61 -3.82
C ILE A 188 -5.26 -15.58 -3.46
N ASP A 189 -5.02 -16.53 -2.55
CA ASP A 189 -6.05 -17.49 -2.11
C ASP A 189 -7.16 -16.83 -1.27
N SER A 190 -6.83 -15.75 -0.55
CA SER A 190 -7.76 -14.99 0.30
C SER A 190 -8.34 -13.75 -0.39
N LEU A 191 -7.73 -13.29 -1.48
CA LEU A 191 -8.17 -12.09 -2.20
C LEU A 191 -9.67 -12.11 -2.56
N PRO A 192 -10.30 -13.23 -2.99
CA PRO A 192 -11.74 -13.24 -3.27
C PRO A 192 -12.63 -12.81 -2.10
N SER A 193 -12.25 -13.10 -0.84
CA SER A 193 -13.04 -12.67 0.32
C SER A 193 -12.82 -11.21 0.70
N MET A 194 -11.77 -10.58 0.18
CA MET A 194 -11.43 -9.17 0.40
C MET A 194 -12.13 -8.24 -0.61
N LEU A 195 -12.81 -8.80 -1.61
CA LEU A 195 -13.47 -8.07 -2.69
C LEU A 195 -15.00 -8.10 -2.54
N PRO A 196 -15.72 -7.07 -3.03
CA PRO A 196 -17.17 -7.06 -2.98
C PRO A 196 -17.77 -8.23 -3.76
N SER A 197 -18.88 -8.79 -3.28
CA SER A 197 -19.62 -9.83 -4.01
C SER A 197 -20.23 -9.34 -5.33
N THR A 198 -20.28 -8.02 -5.53
CA THR A 198 -20.79 -7.32 -6.72
C THR A 198 -19.77 -7.20 -7.85
N VAL A 199 -18.51 -7.58 -7.62
CA VAL A 199 -17.46 -7.52 -8.64
C VAL A 199 -17.84 -8.40 -9.84
N THR A 200 -18.03 -7.75 -10.99
CA THR A 200 -18.32 -8.39 -12.27
C THR A 200 -17.09 -8.51 -13.16
N ARG A 201 -16.12 -7.60 -12.98
CA ARG A 201 -14.84 -7.58 -13.70
C ARG A 201 -13.68 -7.50 -12.73
N LEU A 202 -12.73 -8.40 -12.89
CA LEU A 202 -11.48 -8.41 -12.14
C LEU A 202 -10.30 -8.52 -13.10
N ASP A 203 -9.42 -7.53 -13.15
CA ASP A 203 -8.19 -7.58 -13.92
C ASP A 203 -7.00 -7.77 -12.97
N LEU A 204 -6.32 -8.93 -13.08
CA LEU A 204 -5.08 -9.21 -12.35
C LEU A 204 -3.90 -9.21 -13.33
N VAL A 205 -3.17 -8.10 -13.40
CA VAL A 205 -2.13 -7.89 -14.42
C VAL A 205 -0.75 -7.87 -13.77
N ASN A 206 0.20 -8.62 -14.34
CA ASN A 206 1.58 -8.66 -13.88
C ASN A 206 1.74 -8.97 -12.38
N THR A 207 0.97 -9.93 -11.86
CA THR A 207 0.85 -10.18 -10.41
C THR A 207 1.80 -11.27 -9.86
N LEU A 208 2.80 -11.66 -10.66
CA LEU A 208 3.68 -12.84 -10.47
C LEU A 208 2.99 -14.21 -10.44
N LEU A 209 1.66 -14.25 -10.57
CA LEU A 209 0.90 -15.50 -10.62
C LEU A 209 1.27 -16.29 -11.88
N THR A 210 1.50 -17.59 -11.69
CA THR A 210 1.77 -18.53 -12.78
C THR A 210 0.54 -19.34 -13.20
N SER A 211 -0.53 -19.25 -12.41
CA SER A 211 -1.80 -19.91 -12.65
C SER A 211 -2.92 -19.12 -11.98
N PHE A 212 -4.12 -19.17 -12.58
CA PHE A 212 -5.28 -18.52 -12.00
C PHE A 212 -5.88 -19.38 -10.85
N PRO A 213 -6.14 -18.81 -9.67
CA PRO A 213 -6.64 -19.55 -8.52
C PRO A 213 -8.13 -19.92 -8.64
N SER A 214 -8.51 -21.11 -8.17
CA SER A 214 -9.89 -21.59 -8.23
C SER A 214 -10.81 -20.92 -7.21
N GLN A 215 -10.25 -20.28 -6.18
CA GLN A 215 -10.94 -19.61 -5.09
C GLN A 215 -11.79 -18.42 -5.59
N PHE A 216 -11.45 -17.84 -6.74
CA PHE A 216 -12.24 -16.79 -7.40
C PHE A 216 -13.62 -17.25 -7.87
N SER A 217 -13.88 -18.57 -7.90
CA SER A 217 -15.25 -19.10 -8.08
C SER A 217 -16.23 -18.69 -6.98
N ALA A 218 -15.74 -18.20 -5.83
CA ALA A 218 -16.57 -17.62 -4.78
C ALA A 218 -17.24 -16.29 -5.18
N LEU A 219 -16.68 -15.56 -6.16
CA LEU A 219 -17.26 -14.33 -6.69
C LEU A 219 -18.30 -14.68 -7.75
N SER A 220 -19.53 -14.96 -7.33
CA SER A 220 -20.59 -15.43 -8.23
C SER A 220 -21.01 -14.45 -9.33
N ALA A 221 -20.76 -13.15 -9.14
CA ALA A 221 -21.06 -12.11 -10.13
C ALA A 221 -19.95 -11.96 -11.19
N LEU A 222 -18.75 -12.50 -10.93
CA LEU A 222 -17.59 -12.36 -11.79
C LEU A 222 -17.85 -13.06 -13.13
N ASN A 223 -17.75 -12.28 -14.20
CA ASN A 223 -17.98 -12.75 -15.56
C ASN A 223 -16.89 -12.31 -16.56
N THR A 224 -16.05 -11.35 -16.16
CA THR A 224 -14.89 -10.89 -16.92
C THR A 224 -13.64 -11.00 -16.05
N LEU A 225 -12.61 -11.63 -16.60
CA LEU A 225 -11.31 -11.87 -15.97
C LEU A 225 -10.19 -11.63 -16.98
#